data_AF-A0A959J7T0-F1
#
_entry.id   AF-A0A959J7T0-F1
#
_cell.length_a   1.000
_cell.length_b   1.000
_cell.length_c   1.000
_cell.angle_alpha   90.00
_cell.angle_beta   90.00
_cell.angle_gamma   90.00
#
_symmetry.space_group_name_H-M   'P 1'
#
loop_
_entity.id
_entity.type
_entity.pdbx_description
1 polymer ?
#
loop_
_entity_poly.entity_id
_entity_poly.type
_entity_poly.pdbx_seq_one_letter_code
_entity_poly.pdbx_strand_id
1 'polypeptide(L)'
;MELNKEEVTGICEEIELQWGYHLLTRAVFYSKFPEKDEYTSPDFYQDRGIKFHVSLPENKSELFNTASQGIQMWLNQNYVIRLFGILNKKKLLKYGKENKIDIIVLIDLLRNEIGAHQSGRRVRDRGKLKKATKLINELFDQELDIEDVGNYLLAVDNVLEPMKNKVTKFIKEFEK
;
A
#
# COMPACT_ATOMS: atom_id res chain seq x y z
N MET A 1 21.93 14.99 -3.09
CA MET A 1 22.07 13.76 -2.28
C MET A 1 22.49 12.69 -3.26
N GLU A 2 23.40 11.82 -2.89
CA GLU A 2 23.90 10.76 -3.76
C GLU A 2 24.13 9.54 -2.87
N LEU A 3 23.83 8.36 -3.40
CA LEU A 3 23.94 7.09 -2.70
C LEU A 3 24.86 6.19 -3.51
N ASN A 4 25.69 5.40 -2.84
CA ASN A 4 26.45 4.39 -3.56
C ASN A 4 25.54 3.23 -4.00
N LYS A 5 26.01 2.43 -4.94
CA LYS A 5 25.27 1.29 -5.49
C LYS A 5 24.78 0.29 -4.44
N GLU A 6 25.60 0.00 -3.43
CA GLU A 6 25.23 -0.94 -2.35
C GLU A 6 24.08 -0.38 -1.50
N GLU A 7 24.09 0.93 -1.22
CA GLU A 7 23.02 1.60 -0.49
C GLU A 7 21.71 1.60 -1.27
N VAL A 8 21.76 1.94 -2.56
CA VAL A 8 20.57 1.89 -3.44
C VAL A 8 20.00 0.47 -3.49
N THR A 9 20.88 -0.51 -3.70
CA THR A 9 20.50 -1.94 -3.77
C THR A 9 19.84 -2.37 -2.47
N GLY A 10 20.47 -2.13 -1.32
CA GLY A 10 19.93 -2.53 -0.02
C GLY A 10 18.60 -1.86 0.34
N ILE A 11 18.38 -0.60 -0.07
CA ILE A 11 17.07 0.06 0.12
C ILE A 11 16.00 -0.60 -0.76
N CYS A 12 16.32 -0.87 -2.02
CA CYS A 12 15.39 -1.51 -2.95
C CYS A 12 15.04 -2.94 -2.49
N GLU A 13 16.02 -3.71 -2.04
CA GLU A 13 15.82 -5.06 -1.50
C GLU A 13 14.94 -5.04 -0.25
N GLU A 14 15.15 -4.09 0.67
CA GLU A 14 14.28 -3.94 1.84
C GLU A 14 12.83 -3.62 1.43
N ILE A 15 12.63 -2.77 0.42
CA ILE A 15 11.28 -2.47 -0.11
C ILE A 15 10.62 -3.73 -0.70
N GLU A 16 11.36 -4.53 -1.48
CA GLU A 16 10.85 -5.78 -2.04
C GLU A 16 10.55 -6.82 -0.96
N LEU A 17 11.39 -6.90 0.08
CA LEU A 17 11.16 -7.78 1.22
C LEU A 17 9.87 -7.42 1.96
N GLN A 18 9.67 -6.14 2.28
CA GLN A 18 8.45 -5.65 2.92
C GLN A 18 7.21 -5.83 2.03
N TRP A 19 7.38 -5.73 0.70
CA TRP A 19 6.34 -6.03 -0.27
C TRP A 19 5.96 -7.51 -0.25
N GLY A 20 6.95 -8.41 -0.24
CA GLY A 20 6.72 -9.85 -0.12
C GLY A 20 5.93 -10.22 1.13
N TYR A 21 6.29 -9.66 2.30
CA TYR A 21 5.53 -9.86 3.54
C TYR A 21 4.11 -9.28 3.47
N HIS A 22 3.94 -8.14 2.80
CA HIS A 22 2.62 -7.57 2.58
C HIS A 22 1.75 -8.50 1.72
N LEU A 23 2.26 -8.98 0.58
CA LEU A 23 1.53 -9.91 -0.28
C LEU A 23 1.18 -11.21 0.44
N LEU A 24 2.13 -11.77 1.20
CA LEU A 24 1.92 -12.99 1.97
C LEU A 24 0.76 -12.85 2.96
N THR A 25 0.77 -11.78 3.75
CA THR A 25 -0.30 -11.51 4.72
C THR A 25 -1.64 -11.19 4.04
N ARG A 26 -1.62 -10.50 2.90
CA ARG A 26 -2.83 -10.22 2.11
C ARG A 26 -3.44 -11.46 1.48
N ALA A 27 -2.62 -12.45 1.10
CA ALA A 27 -3.08 -13.72 0.56
C ALA A 27 -3.85 -14.55 1.60
N VAL A 28 -3.50 -14.43 2.89
CA VAL A 28 -4.16 -15.11 4.02
C VAL A 28 -5.43 -14.38 4.49
N PHE A 29 -5.44 -13.05 4.46
CA PHE A 29 -6.60 -12.26 4.86
C PHE A 29 -7.30 -11.69 3.62
N TYR A 30 -8.12 -12.50 2.95
CA TYR A 30 -8.83 -12.10 1.72
C TYR A 30 -10.19 -11.41 2.01
N SER A 31 -10.63 -10.45 1.19
CA SER A 31 -11.83 -9.60 1.46
C SER A 31 -13.14 -10.24 1.07
N LYS A 32 -13.06 -11.25 0.23
CA LYS A 32 -14.22 -11.97 -0.28
C LYS A 32 -13.99 -13.44 0.00
N PHE A 33 -13.88 -13.80 1.27
CA PHE A 33 -13.83 -15.20 1.65
C PHE A 33 -15.05 -15.90 1.04
N PRO A 34 -14.88 -17.06 0.38
CA PRO A 34 -16.01 -17.81 -0.13
C PRO A 34 -16.89 -18.30 1.02
N GLU A 35 -18.14 -18.61 0.74
CA GLU A 35 -19.04 -19.22 1.74
C GLU A 35 -18.52 -20.58 2.23
N LYS A 36 -17.66 -21.23 1.44
CA LYS A 36 -17.00 -22.50 1.78
C LYS A 36 -16.15 -22.39 3.05
N ASP A 37 -16.00 -23.52 3.72
CA ASP A 37 -15.15 -23.74 4.90
C ASP A 37 -13.65 -23.80 4.57
N GLU A 38 -13.28 -23.64 3.30
CA GLU A 38 -11.91 -23.53 2.86
C GLU A 38 -11.77 -22.59 1.66
N TYR A 39 -10.59 -22.00 1.52
CA TYR A 39 -10.21 -21.32 0.28
C TYR A 39 -8.73 -21.48 -0.02
N THR A 40 -8.38 -21.30 -1.30
CA THR A 40 -7.01 -21.15 -1.76
C THR A 40 -6.75 -19.68 -2.09
N SER A 41 -5.54 -19.19 -1.84
CA SER A 41 -5.16 -17.80 -2.17
C SER A 41 -5.57 -17.43 -3.61
N PRO A 42 -6.06 -16.20 -3.88
CA PRO A 42 -6.46 -15.79 -5.22
C PRO A 42 -5.32 -15.87 -6.25
N ASP A 43 -5.66 -16.03 -7.53
CA ASP A 43 -4.71 -16.20 -8.65
C ASP A 43 -3.61 -15.12 -8.67
N PHE A 44 -3.99 -13.85 -8.41
CA PHE A 44 -3.03 -12.74 -8.29
C PHE A 44 -1.83 -13.05 -7.36
N TYR A 45 -2.08 -13.75 -6.25
CA TYR A 45 -1.04 -14.15 -5.29
C TYR A 45 -0.37 -15.47 -5.70
N GLN A 46 -1.12 -16.41 -6.26
CA GLN A 46 -0.59 -17.69 -6.75
C GLN A 46 0.42 -17.49 -7.89
N ASP A 47 0.14 -16.58 -8.82
CA ASP A 47 1.05 -16.21 -9.92
C ASP A 47 2.38 -15.63 -9.41
N ARG A 48 2.43 -15.21 -8.14
CA ARG A 48 3.60 -14.71 -7.43
C ARG A 48 4.20 -15.75 -6.47
N GLY A 49 3.81 -17.02 -6.61
CA GLY A 49 4.30 -18.14 -5.81
C GLY A 49 3.70 -18.24 -4.41
N ILE A 50 2.69 -17.44 -4.08
CA ILE A 50 2.06 -17.40 -2.75
C ILE A 50 0.79 -18.23 -2.78
N LYS A 51 0.93 -19.52 -2.46
CA LYS A 51 -0.17 -20.48 -2.39
C LYS A 51 -0.48 -20.85 -0.95
N PHE A 52 -1.61 -20.37 -0.44
CA PHE A 52 -2.14 -20.80 0.86
C PHE A 52 -3.41 -21.60 0.67
N HIS A 53 -3.60 -22.56 1.56
CA HIS A 53 -4.88 -23.20 1.81
C HIS A 53 -5.28 -22.85 3.24
N VAL A 54 -6.46 -22.27 3.42
CA VAL A 54 -6.91 -21.77 4.72
C VAL A 54 -8.29 -22.34 4.99
N SER A 55 -8.41 -23.06 6.11
CA SER A 55 -9.69 -23.48 6.65
C SER A 55 -10.35 -22.31 7.36
N LEU A 56 -11.64 -22.11 7.07
CA LEU A 56 -12.48 -21.04 7.55
C LEU A 56 -13.64 -21.63 8.38
N PRO A 57 -14.20 -20.87 9.32
CA PRO A 57 -15.44 -21.29 9.95
C PRO A 57 -16.56 -21.44 8.91
N GLU A 58 -17.38 -22.49 9.05
CA GLU A 58 -18.53 -22.75 8.18
C GLU A 58 -19.52 -21.58 8.17
N ASN A 59 -19.82 -21.01 9.35
CA ASN A 59 -20.77 -19.92 9.50
C ASN A 59 -20.07 -18.59 9.71
N LYS A 60 -19.82 -17.86 8.63
CA LYS A 60 -19.19 -16.53 8.66
C LYS A 60 -20.24 -15.48 8.98
N SER A 61 -20.14 -14.86 10.16
CA SER A 61 -21.02 -13.76 10.54
C SER A 61 -20.71 -12.47 9.76
N GLU A 62 -21.65 -11.53 9.73
CA GLU A 62 -21.40 -10.18 9.20
C GLU A 62 -20.22 -9.49 9.92
N LEU A 63 -20.07 -9.75 11.23
CA LEU A 63 -18.94 -9.27 12.02
C LEU A 63 -17.61 -9.84 11.52
N PHE A 64 -17.55 -11.14 11.20
CA PHE A 64 -16.36 -11.77 10.64
C PHE A 64 -15.95 -11.11 9.31
N ASN A 65 -16.91 -10.91 8.41
CA ASN A 65 -16.65 -10.28 7.11
C ASN A 65 -16.18 -8.83 7.27
N THR A 66 -16.84 -8.07 8.15
CA THR A 66 -16.44 -6.69 8.47
C THR A 66 -15.04 -6.62 9.07
N ALA A 67 -14.71 -7.50 10.03
CA ALA A 67 -13.39 -7.57 10.65
C ALA A 67 -12.31 -7.95 9.64
N SER A 68 -12.59 -8.93 8.78
CA SER A 68 -11.67 -9.37 7.72
C SER A 68 -11.37 -8.26 6.73
N GLN A 69 -12.37 -7.49 6.31
CA GLN A 69 -12.17 -6.30 5.47
C GLN A 69 -11.32 -5.25 6.20
N GLY A 70 -11.60 -5.03 7.50
CA GLY A 70 -10.82 -4.10 8.34
C GLY A 70 -9.34 -4.47 8.43
N ILE A 71 -9.02 -5.76 8.64
CA ILE A 71 -7.64 -6.26 8.67
C ILE A 71 -6.92 -5.95 7.35
N GLN A 72 -7.60 -6.05 6.22
CA GLN A 72 -6.97 -5.82 4.91
C GLN A 72 -6.64 -4.37 4.66
N MET A 73 -7.58 -3.49 5.00
CA MET A 73 -7.33 -2.06 4.96
C MET A 73 -6.13 -1.70 5.84
N TRP A 74 -6.08 -2.28 7.05
CA TRP A 74 -4.97 -2.10 7.97
C TRP A 74 -3.64 -2.63 7.38
N LEU A 75 -3.62 -3.81 6.74
CA LEU A 75 -2.43 -4.35 6.09
C LEU A 75 -1.92 -3.43 4.97
N ASN A 76 -2.81 -2.86 4.17
CA ASN A 76 -2.48 -1.90 3.10
C ASN A 76 -1.91 -0.60 3.67
N GLN A 77 -2.52 -0.06 4.73
CA GLN A 77 -2.02 1.11 5.45
C GLN A 77 -0.63 0.87 6.06
N ASN A 78 -0.41 -0.32 6.64
CA ASN A 78 0.88 -0.68 7.22
C ASN A 78 1.99 -0.74 6.19
N TYR A 79 1.70 -1.19 4.96
CA TYR A 79 2.69 -1.15 3.90
C TYR A 79 3.14 0.28 3.59
N VAL A 80 2.21 1.23 3.51
CA VAL A 80 2.53 2.67 3.34
C VAL A 80 3.36 3.20 4.52
N ILE A 81 3.04 2.84 5.77
CA ILE A 81 3.84 3.23 6.95
C ILE A 81 5.28 2.72 6.83
N ARG A 82 5.46 1.44 6.47
CA ARG A 82 6.78 0.83 6.34
C ARG A 82 7.59 1.49 5.24
N LEU A 83 6.98 1.73 4.08
CA LEU A 83 7.60 2.44 2.96
C LEU A 83 8.03 3.85 3.36
N PHE A 84 7.16 4.59 4.04
CA PHE A 84 7.49 5.89 4.62
C PHE A 84 8.70 5.80 5.58
N GLY A 85 8.71 4.79 6.46
CA GLY A 85 9.79 4.57 7.42
C GLY A 85 11.15 4.33 6.76
N ILE A 86 11.19 3.49 5.72
CA ILE A 86 12.39 3.21 4.92
C ILE A 86 12.92 4.51 4.30
N LEU A 87 12.05 5.26 3.60
CA LEU A 87 12.41 6.52 2.95
C LEU A 87 12.90 7.58 3.95
N ASN A 88 12.24 7.67 5.10
CA ASN A 88 12.59 8.65 6.13
C ASN A 88 13.95 8.33 6.77
N LYS A 89 14.23 7.05 7.09
CA LYS A 89 15.52 6.62 7.67
C LYS A 89 16.71 7.00 6.80
N LYS A 90 16.51 7.04 5.48
CA LYS A 90 17.53 7.37 4.48
C LYS A 90 17.48 8.84 4.01
N LYS A 91 16.69 9.71 4.67
CA LYS A 91 16.50 11.13 4.35
C LYS A 91 15.92 11.41 2.94
N LEU A 92 15.49 10.37 2.22
CA LEU A 92 14.83 10.47 0.91
C LEU A 92 13.50 11.20 1.00
N LEU A 93 12.75 10.99 2.10
CA LEU A 93 11.48 11.69 2.33
C LEU A 93 11.68 13.21 2.42
N LYS A 94 12.68 13.67 3.17
CA LYS A 94 13.00 15.10 3.30
C LYS A 94 13.37 15.70 1.95
N TYR A 95 14.30 15.06 1.23
CA TYR A 95 14.72 15.51 -0.09
C TYR A 95 13.55 15.58 -1.07
N GLY A 96 12.74 14.52 -1.15
CA GLY A 96 11.61 14.48 -2.08
C GLY A 96 10.55 15.53 -1.78
N LYS A 97 10.29 15.86 -0.51
CA LYS A 97 9.38 16.95 -0.12
C LYS A 97 9.91 18.33 -0.52
N GLU A 98 11.19 18.60 -0.26
CA GLU A 98 11.83 19.87 -0.61
C GLU A 98 11.83 20.11 -2.14
N ASN A 99 11.97 19.02 -2.92
CA ASN A 99 11.98 19.05 -4.37
C ASN A 99 10.61 18.75 -5.01
N LYS A 100 9.54 18.66 -4.21
CA LYS A 100 8.16 18.40 -4.67
C LYS A 100 8.02 17.16 -5.58
N ILE A 101 8.70 16.08 -5.24
CA ILE A 101 8.60 14.81 -5.94
C ILE A 101 7.23 14.16 -5.62
N ASP A 102 6.35 14.06 -6.61
CA ASP A 102 4.94 13.71 -6.42
C ASP A 102 4.72 12.39 -5.68
N ILE A 103 5.48 11.33 -6.01
CA ILE A 103 5.36 10.03 -5.31
C ILE A 103 5.72 10.14 -3.83
N ILE A 104 6.68 11.00 -3.47
CA ILE A 104 7.07 11.25 -2.08
C ILE A 104 6.01 12.09 -1.37
N VAL A 105 5.44 13.10 -2.05
CA VAL A 105 4.32 13.90 -1.54
C VAL A 105 3.10 13.02 -1.28
N LEU A 106 2.79 12.08 -2.17
CA LEU A 106 1.69 11.13 -2.00
C LEU A 106 1.90 10.24 -0.76
N ILE A 107 3.08 9.65 -0.59
CA ILE A 107 3.39 8.79 0.57
C ILE A 107 3.31 9.57 1.89
N ASP A 108 3.83 10.80 1.90
CA ASP A 108 3.75 11.68 3.07
C ASP A 108 2.30 12.02 3.42
N LEU A 109 1.47 12.34 2.43
CA LEU A 109 0.04 12.63 2.60
C LEU A 109 -0.72 11.39 3.11
N LEU A 110 -0.46 10.21 2.53
CA LEU A 110 -1.09 8.96 2.95
C LEU A 110 -0.65 8.54 4.36
N ARG A 111 0.60 8.78 4.77
CA ARG A 111 1.06 8.43 6.12
C ARG A 111 0.53 9.39 7.18
N ASN A 112 0.71 10.70 6.96
CA ASN A 112 0.52 11.72 7.99
C ASN A 112 -0.91 12.25 8.08
N GLU A 113 -1.55 12.40 6.92
CA GLU A 113 -2.66 13.34 6.79
C GLU A 113 -4.01 12.63 6.58
N ILE A 114 -3.97 11.52 5.86
CA ILE A 114 -5.17 10.69 5.64
C ILE A 114 -5.21 9.57 6.70
N GLY A 115 -4.04 9.19 7.24
CA GLY A 115 -3.90 8.38 8.44
C GLY A 115 -3.87 6.88 8.18
N ALA A 116 -2.67 6.31 8.35
CA ALA A 116 -2.50 4.91 8.71
C ALA A 116 -2.93 4.58 10.17
N HIS A 117 -3.55 5.55 10.86
CA HIS A 117 -4.15 5.44 12.19
C HIS A 117 -5.66 5.74 12.21
N GLN A 118 -6.28 6.10 11.07
CA GLN A 118 -7.73 6.28 11.00
C GLN A 118 -8.37 4.95 10.61
N SER A 119 -9.29 4.47 11.46
CA SER A 119 -10.11 3.30 11.15
C SER A 119 -10.77 3.52 9.78
N GLY A 120 -10.48 2.62 8.84
CA GLY A 120 -10.59 2.81 7.40
C GLY A 120 -11.95 3.17 6.79
N ARG A 121 -12.94 3.64 7.54
CA ARG A 121 -14.27 3.96 7.04
C ARG A 121 -14.59 5.45 6.89
N ARG A 122 -13.86 6.38 7.53
CA ARG A 122 -14.11 7.83 7.38
C ARG A 122 -12.85 8.66 7.55
N VAL A 123 -12.36 9.24 6.47
CA VAL A 123 -11.32 10.28 6.53
C VAL A 123 -11.97 11.56 7.05
N ARG A 124 -11.41 12.14 8.13
CA ARG A 124 -11.95 13.39 8.73
C ARG A 124 -11.84 14.60 7.82
N ASP A 125 -10.84 14.63 6.94
CA ASP A 125 -10.56 15.74 6.03
C ASP A 125 -10.65 15.29 4.57
N ARG A 126 -11.79 15.60 3.95
CA ARG A 126 -12.06 15.28 2.55
C ARG A 126 -11.09 15.97 1.59
N GLY A 127 -10.58 17.16 1.92
CA GLY A 127 -9.67 17.90 1.04
C GLY A 127 -8.34 17.16 0.83
N LYS A 128 -7.81 16.56 1.89
CA LYS A 128 -6.61 15.71 1.83
C LYS A 128 -6.85 14.45 1.00
N LEU A 129 -8.01 13.82 1.17
CA LEU A 129 -8.37 12.62 0.40
C LEU A 129 -8.51 12.92 -1.09
N LYS A 130 -9.15 14.04 -1.46
CA LYS A 130 -9.21 14.51 -2.85
C LYS A 130 -7.82 14.74 -3.44
N LYS A 131 -6.93 15.38 -2.67
CA LYS A 131 -5.54 15.63 -3.10
C LYS A 131 -4.76 14.33 -3.34
N ALA A 132 -4.89 13.33 -2.45
CA ALA A 132 -4.27 12.02 -2.67
C ALA A 132 -4.86 11.30 -3.87
N THR A 133 -6.18 11.35 -4.04
CA THR A 133 -6.88 10.73 -5.18
C THR A 133 -6.43 11.33 -6.50
N LYS A 134 -6.28 12.65 -6.56
CA LYS A 134 -5.70 13.34 -7.71
C LYS A 134 -4.28 12.84 -8.04
N LEU A 135 -3.40 12.76 -7.05
CA LEU A 135 -2.04 12.24 -7.22
C LEU A 135 -2.04 10.76 -7.65
N ILE A 136 -2.97 9.94 -7.13
CA ILE A 136 -3.14 8.54 -7.55
C ILE A 136 -3.52 8.45 -9.02
N ASN A 137 -4.50 9.25 -9.46
CA ASN A 137 -4.91 9.30 -10.86
C ASN A 137 -3.74 9.73 -11.76
N GLU A 138 -3.02 10.79 -11.39
CA GLU A 138 -1.89 11.32 -12.16
C GLU A 138 -0.68 10.37 -12.19
N LEU A 139 -0.37 9.71 -11.08
CA LEU A 139 0.82 8.85 -10.98
C LEU A 139 0.59 7.44 -11.52
N PHE A 140 -0.62 6.90 -11.38
CA PHE A 140 -0.89 5.49 -11.65
C PHE A 140 -1.94 5.29 -12.76
N ASP A 141 -2.22 6.34 -13.54
CA ASP A 141 -3.16 6.33 -14.66
C ASP A 141 -4.53 5.74 -14.27
N GLN A 142 -5.06 6.21 -13.14
CA GLN A 142 -6.36 5.79 -12.60
C GLN A 142 -7.43 6.83 -12.93
N GLU A 143 -8.68 6.39 -13.06
CA GLU A 143 -9.84 7.25 -13.33
C GLU A 143 -10.80 7.26 -12.13
N LEU A 144 -10.27 7.49 -10.92
CA LEU A 144 -11.09 7.53 -9.71
C LEU A 144 -11.82 8.88 -9.61
N ASP A 145 -13.10 8.85 -9.25
CA ASP A 145 -13.88 10.07 -9.01
C ASP A 145 -13.36 10.80 -7.77
N ILE A 146 -12.72 11.94 -8.01
CA ILE A 146 -12.14 12.79 -6.97
C ILE A 146 -13.26 13.43 -6.12
N GLU A 147 -14.42 13.71 -6.68
CA GLU A 147 -15.49 14.43 -5.98
C GLU A 147 -16.27 13.51 -5.02
N ASP A 148 -16.42 12.24 -5.37
CA ASP A 148 -17.17 11.24 -4.58
C ASP A 148 -16.28 10.30 -3.74
N VAL A 149 -14.97 10.57 -3.64
CA VAL A 149 -14.08 9.73 -2.84
C VAL A 149 -14.44 9.78 -1.34
N GLY A 150 -15.00 8.66 -0.84
CA GLY A 150 -15.38 8.51 0.57
C GLY A 150 -14.38 7.76 1.44
N ASN A 151 -13.47 6.99 0.82
CA ASN A 151 -12.63 6.00 1.51
C ASN A 151 -11.16 6.04 1.05
N TYR A 152 -10.30 5.36 1.80
CA TYR A 152 -8.90 5.16 1.45
C TYR A 152 -8.73 4.29 0.20
N LEU A 153 -8.06 4.82 -0.82
CA LEU A 153 -7.81 4.13 -2.08
C LEU A 153 -6.41 3.52 -2.09
N LEU A 154 -6.28 2.28 -1.57
CA LEU A 154 -5.01 1.54 -1.53
C LEU A 154 -5.19 0.14 -2.10
N ALA A 155 -5.75 0.02 -3.31
CA ALA A 155 -5.78 -1.26 -4.00
C ALA A 155 -4.35 -1.80 -4.20
N VAL A 156 -4.16 -3.10 -4.02
CA VAL A 156 -2.82 -3.72 -4.02
C VAL A 156 -2.18 -3.61 -5.41
N ASP A 157 -2.94 -4.00 -6.42
CA ASP A 157 -2.61 -4.05 -7.84
C ASP A 157 -2.52 -2.66 -8.49
N ASN A 158 -3.49 -1.78 -8.20
CA ASN A 158 -3.63 -0.52 -8.95
C ASN A 158 -3.02 0.70 -8.23
N VAL A 159 -2.64 0.56 -6.96
CA VAL A 159 -2.06 1.67 -6.19
C VAL A 159 -0.76 1.27 -5.49
N LEU A 160 -0.77 0.22 -4.67
CA LEU A 160 0.39 -0.10 -3.82
C LEU A 160 1.57 -0.67 -4.64
N GLU A 161 1.32 -1.58 -5.58
CA GLU A 161 2.36 -2.14 -6.44
C GLU A 161 2.95 -1.07 -7.40
N PRO A 162 2.14 -0.23 -8.08
CA PRO A 162 2.65 0.93 -8.80
C PRO A 162 3.44 1.90 -7.93
N MET A 163 2.98 2.16 -6.69
CA MET A 163 3.67 3.02 -5.73
C MET A 163 5.04 2.45 -5.37
N LYS A 164 5.13 1.17 -5.03
CA LYS A 164 6.40 0.47 -4.81
C LYS A 164 7.34 0.68 -6.00
N ASN A 165 6.85 0.39 -7.21
CA ASN A 165 7.65 0.47 -8.42
C ASN A 165 8.16 1.89 -8.69
N LYS A 166 7.33 2.92 -8.51
CA LYS A 166 7.75 4.32 -8.67
C LYS A 166 8.74 4.76 -7.60
N VAL A 167 8.58 4.33 -6.35
CA VAL A 167 9.54 4.62 -5.29
C VAL A 167 10.90 3.99 -5.58
N THR A 168 10.91 2.72 -5.98
CA THR A 168 12.15 2.03 -6.36
C THR A 168 12.85 2.73 -7.52
N LYS A 169 12.10 3.21 -8.54
CA LYS A 169 12.65 4.01 -9.64
C LYS A 169 13.27 5.32 -9.13
N PHE A 170 12.54 6.07 -8.30
CA PHE A 170 13.04 7.30 -7.68
C PHE A 170 14.32 7.09 -6.88
N ILE A 171 14.43 5.99 -6.11
CA ILE A 171 15.65 5.69 -5.33
C ILE A 171 16.85 5.43 -6.23
N LYS A 172 16.64 4.75 -7.37
CA LYS A 172 17.70 4.44 -8.34
C LYS A 172 18.26 5.68 -9.03
N GLU A 173 17.51 6.78 -9.09
CA GLU A 173 18.01 8.07 -9.62
C GLU A 173 19.14 8.68 -8.77
N PHE A 174 19.34 8.18 -7.54
CA PHE A 174 20.44 8.59 -6.67
C PHE A 174 21.67 7.69 -6.77
N GLU A 175 21.62 6.62 -7.57
CA GLU A 175 22.77 5.74 -7.79
C GLU A 175 23.87 6.49 -8.55
N LYS A 176 25.07 6.46 -7.98
CA LYS A 176 26.30 6.94 -8.61
C LYS A 176 27.07 5.84 -9.30
#